data_AF-A0A819UBL4-F1
#
_entry.id   AF-A0A819UBL4-F1
#
_cell.length_a   1.000
_cell.length_b   1.000
_cell.length_c   1.000
_cell.angle_alpha   90.00
_cell.angle_beta   90.00
_cell.angle_gamma   90.00
#
_symmetry.space_group_name_H-M   'P 1'
#
loop_
_entity.id
_entity.type
_entity.pdbx_description
1 polymer ?
#
loop_
_entity_poly.entity_id
_entity_poly.type
_entity_poly.pdbx_seq_one_letter_code
_entity_poly.pdbx_strand_id
1 'polypeptide(L)'
;MNEVEEIYLLMLTFLHINYLQIKCVNYMETELLVKFILTLMKSESYHLIRLLCFSIPTADDKMVRKLETIIIVKNLLWNCTIKLIGDNIYVLKSSHSSLNMSITLIENLSNEFFFEIFEYLDGYEIYQTFSNLNHRFQQLINSSSLLLKFNYHYLTTSDKIHMNNFKQFLLNHKHQIVLFYMGISMESQPCLQK
;
A
#
# COMPACT_ATOMS: atom_id res chain seq x y z
N MET A 1 15.56 -17.08 15.54
CA MET A 1 15.53 -16.94 14.08
C MET A 1 16.37 -15.73 13.76
N ASN A 2 17.36 -15.85 12.89
CA ASN A 2 18.24 -14.73 12.58
C ASN A 2 17.46 -13.70 11.74
N GLU A 3 17.58 -12.39 11.96
CA GLU A 3 16.85 -11.35 11.21
C GLU A 3 17.03 -11.52 9.67
N VAL A 4 18.18 -12.05 9.27
CA VAL A 4 18.51 -12.42 7.89
C VAL A 4 17.62 -13.56 7.35
N GLU A 5 17.33 -14.58 8.18
CA GLU A 5 16.43 -15.70 7.82
C GLU A 5 14.99 -15.23 7.68
N GLU A 6 14.54 -14.31 8.52
CA GLU A 6 13.20 -13.72 8.43
C GLU A 6 13.03 -12.91 7.15
N ILE A 7 14.01 -12.07 6.81
CA ILE A 7 14.00 -11.30 5.54
C ILE A 7 14.05 -12.24 4.34
N TYR A 8 14.85 -13.31 4.41
CA TYR A 8 14.90 -14.32 3.36
C TYR A 8 13.54 -15.01 3.15
N LEU A 9 12.87 -15.40 4.23
CA LEU A 9 11.54 -15.99 4.15
C LEU A 9 10.50 -15.00 3.65
N LEU A 10 10.53 -13.74 4.09
CA LEU A 10 9.64 -12.70 3.57
C LEU A 10 9.81 -12.53 2.05
N MET A 11 11.06 -12.52 1.57
CA MET A 11 11.34 -12.43 0.14
C MET A 11 10.85 -13.67 -0.63
N LEU A 12 10.95 -14.87 -0.04
CA LEU A 12 10.43 -16.11 -0.62
C LEU A 12 8.90 -16.16 -0.66
N THR A 13 8.25 -15.75 0.43
CA THR A 13 6.80 -15.84 0.59
C THR A 13 6.08 -14.81 -0.26
N PHE A 14 6.64 -13.61 -0.41
CA PHE A 14 5.99 -12.51 -1.10
C PHE A 14 6.74 -12.15 -2.39
N LEU A 15 6.55 -12.99 -3.42
CA LEU A 15 7.18 -12.85 -4.73
C LEU A 15 6.92 -11.49 -5.40
N HIS A 16 5.85 -10.78 -5.03
CA HIS A 16 5.43 -9.52 -5.64
C HIS A 16 5.75 -8.27 -4.81
N ILE A 17 6.66 -8.35 -3.83
CA ILE A 17 7.11 -7.15 -3.11
C ILE A 17 7.85 -6.21 -4.07
N ASN A 18 7.28 -5.03 -4.30
CA ASN A 18 7.93 -3.96 -5.06
C ASN A 18 8.71 -2.99 -4.16
N TYR A 19 8.37 -2.92 -2.87
CA TYR A 19 8.96 -2.05 -1.84
C TYR A 19 9.25 -2.83 -0.56
N LEU A 20 10.50 -2.82 -0.11
CA LEU A 20 10.90 -3.42 1.17
C LEU A 20 11.60 -2.37 2.03
N GLN A 21 11.05 -2.12 3.22
CA GLN A 21 11.64 -1.23 4.21
C GLN A 21 12.15 -2.03 5.40
N ILE A 22 13.39 -1.76 5.79
CA ILE A 22 14.07 -2.42 6.89
C ILE A 22 14.57 -1.36 7.85
N LYS A 23 14.25 -1.53 9.13
CA LYS A 23 14.79 -0.70 10.20
C LYS A 23 16.08 -1.33 10.68
N CYS A 24 17.17 -0.58 10.61
CA CYS A 24 18.50 -1.03 11.02
C CYS A 24 18.93 -0.22 12.23
N VAL A 25 19.39 -0.90 13.28
CA VAL A 25 19.86 -0.25 14.51
C VAL A 25 21.34 0.14 14.41
N ASN A 26 22.12 -0.59 13.59
CA ASN A 26 23.56 -0.40 13.45
C ASN A 26 24.01 -0.40 11.97
N TYR A 27 24.88 0.54 11.61
CA TYR A 27 25.42 0.68 10.27
C TYR A 27 26.26 -0.53 9.80
N MET A 28 27.06 -1.14 10.69
CA MET A 28 27.91 -2.28 10.32
C MET A 28 27.08 -3.51 9.94
N GLU A 29 25.97 -3.73 10.63
CA GLU A 29 24.98 -4.76 10.30
C GLU A 29 24.23 -4.41 9.01
N THR A 30 23.95 -3.12 8.79
CA THR A 30 23.31 -2.64 7.56
C THR A 30 24.15 -2.99 6.34
N GLU A 31 25.47 -2.86 6.39
CA GLU A 31 26.34 -3.18 5.27
C GLU A 31 26.25 -4.67 4.84
N LEU A 32 26.28 -5.57 5.82
CA LEU A 32 26.15 -7.00 5.60
C LEU A 32 24.75 -7.35 5.09
N LEU A 33 23.73 -6.71 5.65
CA LEU A 33 22.34 -6.94 5.28
C LEU A 33 22.02 -6.42 3.87
N VAL A 34 22.51 -5.23 3.51
CA VAL A 34 22.43 -4.70 2.15
C VAL A 34 23.11 -5.65 1.18
N LYS A 35 24.32 -6.12 1.49
CA LYS A 35 25.03 -7.10 0.65
C LYS A 35 24.21 -8.37 0.46
N PHE A 36 23.63 -8.89 1.53
CA PHE A 36 22.79 -10.10 1.49
C PHE A 36 21.57 -9.90 0.58
N ILE A 37 20.76 -8.87 0.84
CA ILE A 37 19.53 -8.60 0.08
C ILE A 37 19.83 -8.32 -1.38
N LEU A 38 20.88 -7.54 -1.67
CA LEU A 38 21.25 -7.24 -3.05
C LEU A 38 21.78 -8.49 -3.78
N THR A 39 22.48 -9.38 -3.07
CA THR A 39 22.89 -10.67 -3.63
C THR A 39 21.68 -11.55 -3.94
N LEU A 40 20.68 -11.56 -3.05
CA LEU A 40 19.41 -12.23 -3.32
C LEU A 40 18.70 -11.61 -4.53
N MET A 41 18.58 -10.29 -4.60
CA MET A 41 17.94 -9.59 -5.73
C MET A 41 18.65 -9.79 -7.07
N LYS A 42 19.95 -10.11 -7.04
CA LYS A 42 20.74 -10.45 -8.22
C LYS A 42 20.45 -11.86 -8.72
N SER A 43 20.01 -12.79 -7.86
CA SER A 43 19.55 -14.10 -8.33
C SER A 43 18.25 -13.96 -9.11
N GLU A 44 18.01 -14.83 -10.10
CA GLU A 44 16.90 -14.71 -11.05
C GLU A 44 15.49 -14.83 -10.43
N SER A 45 15.41 -15.09 -9.12
CA SER A 45 14.16 -15.36 -8.41
C SER A 45 13.47 -14.13 -7.84
N TYR A 46 14.14 -12.96 -7.73
CA TYR A 46 13.62 -11.79 -6.99
C TYR A 46 13.64 -10.49 -7.79
N HIS A 47 13.25 -10.56 -9.06
CA HIS A 47 13.31 -9.42 -9.98
C HIS A 47 12.33 -8.28 -9.67
N LEU A 48 11.34 -8.51 -8.80
CA LEU A 48 10.23 -7.59 -8.59
C LEU A 48 10.51 -6.51 -7.54
N ILE A 49 11.48 -6.69 -6.63
CA ILE A 49 11.85 -5.63 -5.70
C ILE A 49 12.51 -4.49 -6.49
N ARG A 50 11.81 -3.35 -6.52
CA ARG A 50 12.26 -2.14 -7.23
C ARG A 50 12.85 -1.10 -6.28
N LEU A 51 12.36 -1.06 -5.05
CA LEU A 51 12.78 -0.08 -4.06
C LEU A 51 13.08 -0.77 -2.72
N LEU A 52 14.33 -0.60 -2.26
CA LEU A 52 14.72 -0.91 -0.90
C LEU A 52 14.86 0.38 -0.10
N CYS A 53 14.44 0.34 1.16
CA CYS A 53 14.61 1.44 2.11
C CYS A 53 15.27 0.90 3.38
N PHE A 54 16.41 1.46 3.75
CA PHE A 54 17.08 1.18 5.01
C PHE A 54 16.93 2.40 5.92
N SER A 55 16.19 2.23 7.00
CA SER A 55 16.06 3.25 8.04
C SER A 55 17.20 3.08 9.02
N ILE A 56 18.19 3.97 8.95
CA ILE A 56 19.41 3.93 9.75
C ILE A 56 19.48 5.24 10.52
N PRO A 57 19.36 5.23 11.86
CA PRO A 57 19.54 6.43 12.65
C PRO A 57 20.88 7.07 12.32
N THR A 58 20.93 8.38 12.13
CA THR A 58 22.16 9.13 11.84
C THR A 58 22.80 8.80 10.49
N ALA A 59 22.00 8.34 9.52
CA ALA A 59 22.46 8.15 8.15
C ALA A 59 23.02 9.45 7.56
N ASP A 60 24.21 9.35 6.95
CA ASP A 60 24.89 10.48 6.34
C ASP A 60 25.38 10.18 4.92
N ASP A 61 25.87 11.20 4.21
CA ASP A 61 26.38 11.06 2.84
C ASP A 61 27.63 10.17 2.74
N LYS A 62 28.35 9.98 3.85
CA LYS A 62 29.52 9.08 3.88
C LYS A 62 29.07 7.63 3.84
N MET A 63 28.00 7.30 4.56
CA MET A 63 27.36 6.00 4.53
C MET A 63 26.81 5.66 3.14
N VAL A 64 26.14 6.61 2.50
CA VAL A 64 25.64 6.49 1.11
C VAL A 64 26.77 6.16 0.15
N ARG A 65 27.85 6.96 0.14
CA ARG A 65 29.01 6.75 -0.74
C ARG A 65 29.68 5.40 -0.53
N LYS A 66 29.75 4.91 0.71
CA LYS A 66 30.29 3.58 1.00
C LYS A 66 29.38 2.48 0.45
N LEU A 67 28.06 2.61 0.57
CA LEU A 67 27.09 1.68 -0.03
C LEU A 67 27.18 1.69 -1.55
N GLU A 68 27.23 2.86 -2.19
CA GLU A 68 27.45 2.98 -3.64
C GLU A 68 28.71 2.24 -4.08
N THR A 69 29.82 2.46 -3.36
CA THR A 69 31.10 1.77 -3.61
C THR A 69 30.92 0.25 -3.53
N ILE A 70 30.22 -0.26 -2.52
CA ILE A 70 29.97 -1.70 -2.36
C ILE A 70 29.16 -2.26 -3.53
N ILE A 71 28.09 -1.58 -3.93
CA ILE A 71 27.22 -2.04 -5.01
C ILE A 71 27.98 -2.09 -6.34
N ILE A 72 28.76 -1.04 -6.63
CA ILE A 72 29.56 -0.92 -7.85
C ILE A 72 30.69 -1.96 -7.84
N VAL A 73 31.53 -1.99 -6.80
CA VAL A 73 32.72 -2.87 -6.74
C VAL A 73 32.32 -4.34 -6.74
N LYS A 74 31.23 -4.71 -6.04
CA LYS A 74 30.76 -6.10 -6.01
C LYS A 74 29.81 -6.44 -7.14
N ASN A 75 29.52 -5.49 -8.03
CA ASN A 75 28.65 -5.68 -9.17
C ASN A 75 27.28 -6.28 -8.78
N LEU A 76 26.68 -5.75 -7.71
CA LEU A 76 25.47 -6.31 -7.09
C LEU A 76 24.20 -5.90 -7.83
N LEU A 77 24.18 -4.68 -8.39
CA LEU A 77 23.09 -4.14 -9.20
C LEU A 77 23.68 -3.26 -10.30
N TRP A 78 23.37 -3.57 -11.56
CA TRP A 78 24.00 -2.87 -12.70
C TRP A 78 23.47 -1.45 -12.89
N ASN A 79 22.23 -1.18 -12.45
CA ASN A 79 21.65 0.15 -12.52
C ASN A 79 20.84 0.38 -11.26
N CYS A 80 21.37 1.17 -10.34
CA CYS A 80 20.61 1.62 -9.20
C CYS A 80 20.89 3.10 -8.91
N THR A 81 19.90 3.77 -8.36
CA THR A 81 20.05 5.11 -7.79
C THR A 81 19.95 4.99 -6.27
N ILE A 82 20.91 5.56 -5.56
CA ILE A 82 20.87 5.64 -4.10
C ILE A 82 20.51 7.07 -3.69
N LYS A 83 19.60 7.23 -2.72
CA LYS A 83 19.21 8.55 -2.19
C LYS A 83 19.10 8.51 -0.67
N LEU A 84 19.55 9.57 -0.01
CA LEU A 84 19.34 9.81 1.41
C LEU A 84 18.20 10.81 1.59
N ILE A 85 17.20 10.46 2.39
CA ILE A 85 16.09 11.36 2.77
C ILE A 85 15.81 11.19 4.26
N GLY A 86 16.23 12.17 5.06
CA GLY A 86 16.26 12.05 6.51
C GLY A 86 17.17 10.88 6.92
N ASP A 87 16.71 10.04 7.84
CA ASP A 87 17.41 8.84 8.31
C ASP A 87 17.22 7.61 7.40
N ASN A 88 16.76 7.80 6.16
CA ASN A 88 16.43 6.70 5.26
C ASN A 88 17.31 6.70 4.01
N ILE A 89 17.96 5.57 3.76
CA ILE A 89 18.71 5.31 2.53
C ILE A 89 17.85 4.46 1.59
N TYR A 90 17.50 5.03 0.45
CA TYR A 90 16.73 4.37 -0.60
C TYR A 90 17.67 3.83 -1.67
N VAL A 91 17.51 2.56 -2.05
CA VAL A 91 18.19 1.95 -3.20
C VAL A 91 17.12 1.58 -4.22
N LEU A 92 17.09 2.32 -5.32
CA LEU A 92 16.13 2.16 -6.41
C LEU A 92 16.79 1.42 -7.57
N LYS A 93 16.26 0.27 -7.98
CA LYS A 93 16.74 -0.49 -9.14
C LYS A 93 16.20 0.14 -10.43
N SER A 94 17.09 0.59 -11.32
CA SER A 94 16.73 1.08 -12.64
C SER A 94 16.67 -0.10 -13.62
N SER A 95 15.53 -0.33 -14.26
CA SER A 95 15.38 -1.36 -15.29
C SER A 95 15.97 -0.89 -16.62
N HIS A 96 17.00 -1.57 -17.14
CA HIS A 96 17.51 -1.36 -18.51
C HIS A 96 16.72 -2.08 -19.59
N SER A 97 15.69 -2.86 -19.22
CA SER A 97 14.69 -3.25 -20.20
C SER A 97 13.80 -2.05 -20.47
N SER A 98 13.72 -1.66 -21.75
CA SER A 98 12.51 -1.11 -22.34
C SER A 98 11.38 -2.14 -22.24
N LEU A 99 11.02 -2.52 -21.02
CA LEU A 99 9.66 -2.88 -20.71
C LEU A 99 9.01 -1.53 -20.47
N ASN A 100 8.13 -1.15 -21.39
CA ASN A 100 7.05 -0.23 -21.08
C ASN A 100 6.68 -0.44 -19.63
N MET A 101 6.85 0.61 -18.84
CA MET A 101 6.29 0.66 -17.52
C MET A 101 4.78 0.51 -17.75
N SER A 102 4.25 -0.71 -17.73
CA SER A 102 2.97 -0.86 -17.10
C SER A 102 3.28 -0.56 -15.65
N ILE A 103 3.25 0.74 -15.32
CA ILE A 103 2.43 1.13 -14.20
C ILE A 103 1.15 0.34 -14.45
N THR A 104 0.97 -0.79 -13.78
CA THR A 104 -0.37 -1.30 -13.62
C THR A 104 -1.02 -0.19 -12.83
N LEU A 105 -1.63 0.76 -13.56
CA LEU A 105 -2.57 1.69 -12.98
C LEU A 105 -3.46 0.84 -12.10
N ILE A 106 -3.91 1.35 -10.96
CA ILE A 106 -4.87 0.63 -10.14
C ILE A 106 -6.01 0.08 -11.01
N GLU A 107 -6.38 0.85 -12.03
CA GLU A 107 -7.27 0.54 -13.16
C GLU A 107 -6.89 -0.65 -14.06
N ASN A 108 -5.76 -1.32 -13.84
CA ASN A 108 -5.31 -2.51 -14.57
C ASN A 108 -5.36 -3.78 -13.70
N LEU A 109 -5.64 -3.66 -12.38
CA LEU A 109 -5.88 -4.81 -11.50
C LEU A 109 -7.15 -5.56 -11.91
N SER A 110 -7.32 -6.82 -11.57
CA SER A 110 -8.52 -7.56 -11.95
C SER A 110 -9.75 -7.12 -11.14
N ASN A 111 -10.96 -7.45 -11.59
CA ASN A 111 -12.19 -7.10 -10.86
C ASN A 111 -12.27 -7.84 -9.52
N GLU A 112 -11.77 -9.06 -9.47
CA GLU A 112 -11.72 -9.92 -8.27
C GLU A 112 -10.92 -9.24 -7.15
N PHE A 113 -9.78 -8.63 -7.49
CA PHE A 113 -8.98 -7.89 -6.51
C PHE A 113 -9.71 -6.68 -5.93
N PHE A 114 -10.51 -5.99 -6.74
CA PHE A 114 -11.33 -4.89 -6.24
C PHE A 114 -12.48 -5.36 -5.35
N PHE A 115 -13.11 -6.49 -5.69
CA PHE A 115 -14.12 -7.06 -4.81
C PHE A 115 -13.52 -7.48 -3.47
N GLU A 116 -12.32 -8.05 -3.46
CA GLU A 116 -11.59 -8.35 -2.23
C GLU A 116 -11.34 -7.09 -1.40
N ILE A 117 -10.86 -5.98 -2.01
CA ILE A 117 -10.72 -4.70 -1.31
C ILE A 117 -12.07 -4.22 -0.74
N PHE A 118 -13.14 -4.31 -1.54
CA PHE A 118 -14.47 -3.87 -1.14
C PHE A 118 -15.05 -4.67 0.03
N GLU A 119 -14.63 -5.92 0.25
CA GLU A 119 -15.08 -6.70 1.42
C GLU A 119 -14.65 -6.09 2.75
N TYR A 120 -13.54 -5.34 2.76
CA TYR A 120 -12.96 -4.67 3.94
C TYR A 120 -13.47 -3.24 4.15
N LEU A 121 -14.09 -2.64 3.14
CA LEU A 121 -14.59 -1.26 3.19
C LEU A 121 -16.08 -1.22 3.48
N ASP A 122 -16.55 -0.13 4.09
CA ASP A 122 -17.98 0.13 4.14
C ASP A 122 -18.48 0.73 2.81
N GLY A 123 -19.76 0.57 2.51
CA GLY A 123 -20.35 0.98 1.25
C GLY A 123 -20.33 2.50 1.04
N TYR A 124 -20.27 3.30 2.11
CA TYR A 124 -20.08 4.74 2.02
C TYR A 124 -18.63 5.07 1.63
N GLU A 125 -17.64 4.39 2.22
CA GLU A 125 -16.24 4.51 1.79
C GLU A 125 -16.03 4.09 0.33
N ILE A 126 -16.66 2.97 -0.08
CA ILE A 126 -16.63 2.51 -1.48
C ILE A 126 -17.22 3.59 -2.39
N TYR A 127 -18.40 4.12 -2.03
CA TYR A 127 -19.05 5.17 -2.80
C TYR A 127 -18.17 6.41 -2.89
N GLN A 128 -17.71 6.96 -1.77
CA GLN A 128 -16.96 8.20 -1.73
C GLN A 128 -15.64 8.09 -2.51
N THR A 129 -14.97 6.94 -2.40
CA THR A 129 -13.65 6.74 -2.98
C THR A 129 -13.72 6.37 -4.46
N PHE A 130 -14.67 5.50 -4.87
CA PHE A 130 -14.63 4.87 -6.19
C PHE A 130 -15.73 5.31 -7.17
N SER A 131 -16.84 5.91 -6.71
CA SER A 131 -17.99 6.23 -7.59
C SER A 131 -17.69 7.25 -8.70
N ASN A 132 -16.71 8.13 -8.46
CA ASN A 132 -16.36 9.22 -9.37
C ASN A 132 -15.00 9.06 -10.04
N LEU A 133 -14.34 7.90 -9.93
CA LEU A 133 -13.01 7.70 -10.52
C LEU A 133 -13.07 7.58 -12.04
N ASN A 134 -13.68 6.49 -12.53
CA ASN A 134 -13.84 6.25 -13.96
C ASN A 134 -14.98 5.25 -14.21
N HIS A 135 -15.32 5.05 -15.49
CA HIS A 135 -16.41 4.17 -15.90
C HIS A 135 -16.20 2.71 -15.46
N ARG A 136 -14.96 2.23 -15.41
CA ARG A 136 -14.66 0.86 -14.96
C ARG A 136 -15.06 0.67 -13.49
N PHE A 137 -14.73 1.63 -12.62
CA PHE A 137 -15.14 1.57 -11.22
C PHE A 137 -16.64 1.74 -11.05
N GLN A 138 -17.29 2.57 -11.86
CA GLN A 138 -18.76 2.66 -11.87
C GLN A 138 -19.39 1.31 -12.24
N GLN A 139 -18.85 0.58 -13.21
CA GLN A 139 -19.32 -0.77 -13.55
C GLN A 139 -19.09 -1.77 -12.43
N LEU A 140 -17.95 -1.69 -11.74
CA LEU A 140 -17.67 -2.54 -10.57
C LEU A 140 -18.68 -2.31 -9.44
N ILE A 141 -18.99 -1.05 -9.15
CA ILE A 141 -19.93 -0.67 -8.10
C ILE A 141 -21.37 -1.06 -8.49
N ASN A 142 -21.74 -0.85 -9.75
CA ASN A 142 -23.06 -1.21 -10.25
C ASN A 142 -23.20 -2.74 -10.52
N SER A 143 -22.14 -3.52 -10.32
CA SER A 143 -22.16 -4.97 -10.55
C SER A 143 -23.04 -5.67 -9.52
N SER A 144 -23.89 -6.58 -9.98
CA SER A 144 -24.72 -7.42 -9.10
C SER A 144 -23.90 -8.32 -8.16
N SER A 145 -22.61 -8.53 -8.44
CA SER A 145 -21.71 -9.34 -7.62
C SER A 145 -21.16 -8.58 -6.41
N LEU A 146 -21.30 -7.26 -6.36
CA LEU A 146 -20.86 -6.47 -5.21
C LEU A 146 -21.87 -6.58 -4.08
N LEU A 147 -21.39 -6.93 -2.89
CA LEU A 147 -22.19 -6.96 -1.66
C LEU A 147 -21.80 -5.78 -0.78
N LEU A 148 -22.73 -4.86 -0.56
CA LEU A 148 -22.50 -3.63 0.19
C LEU A 148 -22.87 -3.80 1.66
N LYS A 149 -21.99 -3.28 2.53
CA LYS A 149 -22.17 -3.23 3.98
C LYS A 149 -22.11 -1.78 4.43
N PHE A 150 -23.12 -1.26 5.11
CA PHE A 150 -23.11 0.14 5.56
C PHE A 150 -23.01 0.25 7.08
N ASN A 151 -22.19 1.20 7.55
CA ASN A 151 -22.15 1.59 8.95
C ASN A 151 -22.67 3.04 9.09
N TYR A 152 -23.80 3.20 9.78
CA TYR A 152 -24.50 4.48 9.91
C TYR A 152 -23.68 5.55 10.63
N HIS A 153 -22.69 5.17 11.45
CA HIS A 153 -21.87 6.12 12.20
C HIS A 153 -21.18 7.15 11.28
N TYR A 154 -20.76 6.73 10.09
CA TYR A 154 -20.07 7.58 9.12
C TYR A 154 -20.99 8.50 8.29
N LEU A 155 -22.31 8.26 8.30
CA LEU A 155 -23.27 9.10 7.58
C LEU A 155 -23.49 10.47 8.25
N THR A 156 -23.28 10.56 9.56
CA THR A 156 -23.63 11.74 10.37
C THR A 156 -22.63 12.90 10.24
N THR A 157 -21.41 12.63 9.77
CA THR A 157 -20.30 13.60 9.73
C THR A 157 -20.07 14.26 8.38
N SER A 158 -20.82 13.90 7.33
CA SER A 158 -20.58 14.41 5.96
C SER A 158 -21.46 15.61 5.55
N ASP A 159 -20.95 16.44 4.64
CA ASP A 159 -21.64 17.58 4.04
C ASP A 159 -23.01 17.22 3.44
N LYS A 160 -24.02 18.07 3.68
CA LYS A 160 -25.42 17.86 3.24
C LYS A 160 -25.59 17.54 1.75
N ILE A 161 -24.70 18.07 0.89
CA ILE A 161 -24.72 17.84 -0.56
C ILE A 161 -24.29 16.40 -0.89
N HIS A 162 -23.22 15.90 -0.24
CA HIS A 162 -22.76 14.52 -0.41
C HIS A 162 -23.81 13.51 0.05
N MET A 163 -24.60 13.86 1.08
CA MET A 163 -25.70 13.02 1.54
C MET A 163 -26.83 12.82 0.53
N ASN A 164 -27.14 13.81 -0.31
CA ASN A 164 -28.20 13.64 -1.32
C ASN A 164 -27.78 12.67 -2.44
N ASN A 165 -26.54 12.79 -2.91
CA ASN A 165 -26.02 11.88 -3.94
C ASN A 165 -25.86 10.46 -3.39
N PHE A 166 -25.42 10.34 -2.14
CA PHE A 166 -25.32 9.05 -1.47
C PHE A 166 -26.69 8.40 -1.20
N LYS A 167 -27.73 9.17 -0.86
CA LYS A 167 -29.10 8.64 -0.77
C LYS A 167 -29.57 8.04 -2.09
N GLN A 168 -29.29 8.71 -3.22
CA GLN A 168 -29.61 8.17 -4.53
C GLN A 168 -28.80 6.90 -4.85
N PHE A 169 -27.53 6.89 -4.46
CA PHE A 169 -26.69 5.70 -4.56
C PHE A 169 -27.29 4.50 -3.79
N LEU A 170 -27.69 4.70 -2.52
CA LEU A 170 -28.35 3.68 -1.71
C LEU A 170 -29.63 3.16 -2.36
N LEU A 171 -30.46 4.06 -2.92
CA LEU A 171 -31.71 3.68 -3.59
C LEU A 171 -31.46 2.81 -4.82
N ASN A 172 -30.45 3.16 -5.63
CA ASN A 172 -30.10 2.44 -6.85
C ASN A 172 -29.48 1.07 -6.55
N HIS A 173 -28.77 0.93 -5.43
CA HIS A 173 -28.05 -0.29 -5.06
C HIS A 173 -28.71 -1.08 -3.93
N LYS A 174 -29.98 -0.79 -3.60
CA LYS A 174 -30.72 -1.43 -2.49
C LYS A 174 -30.70 -2.96 -2.51
N HIS A 175 -30.59 -3.56 -3.70
CA HIS A 175 -30.58 -5.01 -3.90
C HIS A 175 -29.21 -5.65 -3.60
N GLN A 176 -28.15 -4.85 -3.53
CA GLN A 176 -26.78 -5.27 -3.22
C GLN A 176 -26.47 -5.12 -1.72
N ILE A 177 -27.35 -4.49 -0.95
CA ILE A 177 -27.13 -4.23 0.47
C ILE A 177 -27.41 -5.52 1.25
N VAL A 178 -26.36 -6.10 1.81
CA VAL A 178 -26.46 -7.34 2.61
C VAL A 178 -26.48 -7.02 4.11
N LEU A 179 -25.90 -5.89 4.50
CA LEU A 179 -25.68 -5.56 5.90
C LEU A 179 -25.82 -4.06 6.13
N PHE A 180 -26.58 -3.68 7.16
CA PHE A 180 -26.75 -2.29 7.57
C PHE A 180 -26.65 -2.18 9.10
N TYR A 181 -25.56 -1.60 9.59
CA TYR A 181 -25.36 -1.35 11.01
C TYR A 181 -25.79 0.06 11.38
N MET A 182 -26.71 0.17 12.34
CA MET A 182 -27.13 1.45 12.91
C MET A 182 -26.75 1.49 14.40
N GLY A 183 -25.65 2.16 14.72
CA GLY A 183 -25.30 2.50 16.10
C GLY A 183 -26.10 3.72 16.54
N ILE A 184 -27.12 3.53 17.38
CA ILE A 184 -27.88 4.65 17.96
C ILE A 184 -27.11 5.14 19.19
N SER A 185 -26.39 6.24 19.06
CA SER A 185 -25.90 7.00 20.22
C SER A 185 -27.10 7.72 20.84
N MET A 186 -27.61 7.23 21.97
CA MET A 186 -28.48 8.05 22.81
C MET A 186 -27.59 9.02 23.59
N GLU A 187 -27.38 10.21 23.04
CA GLU A 187 -26.86 11.33 23.84
C GLU A 187 -27.87 11.62 24.96
N SER A 188 -27.48 11.33 26.19
CA SER A 188 -28.24 11.66 27.38
C SER A 188 -28.40 13.19 27.46
N GLN A 189 -29.66 13.64 27.56
CA GLN A 189 -29.98 15.05 27.83
C GLN A 189 -29.23 15.54 29.07
N PRO A 190 -28.71 16.78 29.08
CA PRO A 190 -28.09 17.32 30.28
C PRO A 190 -29.17 17.47 31.36
N CYS A 191 -29.00 16.74 32.47
CA CYS A 191 -29.77 16.97 33.68
C CYS A 191 -29.60 18.44 34.09
N LEU A 192 -30.68 19.22 33.93
CA LEU A 192 -30.85 20.52 34.58
C LEU A 192 -30.71 20.31 36.09
N GLN A 193 -29.53 20.59 36.64
CA GLN A 193 -29.36 20.79 38.06
C GLN A 193 -29.93 22.18 38.40
N LYS A 194 -31.06 22.17 39.10
CA LYS A 194 -31.59 23.34 39.82
C LYS A 194 -30.84 23.52 41.13
#